data_AF-A0A662E5X1-F1
#
_entry.id   AF-A0A662E5X1-F1
#
_cell.length_a   1.000
_cell.length_b   1.000
_cell.length_c   1.000
_cell.angle_alpha   90.00
_cell.angle_beta   90.00
_cell.angle_gamma   90.00
#
_symmetry.space_group_name_H-M   'P 1'
#
loop_
_entity.id
_entity.type
_entity.pdbx_description
1 polymer ?
#
loop_
_entity_poly.entity_id
_entity_poly.type
_entity_poly.pdbx_seq_one_letter_code
_entity_poly.pdbx_strand_id
1 'polypeptide(L)'
;QGDSGSSSKATAATAGSRWNAGKDLSFVPIRMGLVAEVSFGQLENRRFRHGVKFLRWRPDRDPWTCRYDQLEVAEAVSFDDFVTGMLS
;
A
#
# COMPACT_ATOMS: atom_id res chain seq x y z
N GLN A 1 -40.36 -23.12 9.34
CA GLN A 1 -40.03 -21.72 9.72
C GLN A 1 -38.65 -21.78 10.40
N GLY A 2 -37.49 -21.51 9.80
CA GLY A 2 -37.14 -20.76 8.60
C GLY A 2 -36.55 -19.41 9.01
N ASP A 3 -35.27 -19.36 9.41
CA ASP A 3 -34.46 -18.13 9.48
C ASP A 3 -32.96 -18.47 9.35
N SER A 4 -32.55 -18.73 8.11
CA SER A 4 -31.15 -18.74 7.70
C SER A 4 -30.74 -17.31 7.35
N GLY A 5 -30.03 -16.63 8.24
CA GLY A 5 -29.44 -15.32 8.02
C GLY A 5 -28.41 -15.35 6.89
N SER A 6 -28.84 -14.98 5.69
CA SER A 6 -27.98 -14.76 4.53
C SER A 6 -27.12 -13.53 4.76
N SER A 7 -25.84 -13.72 5.08
CA SER A 7 -24.85 -12.65 5.09
C SER A 7 -24.58 -12.23 3.65
N SER A 8 -25.20 -11.13 3.21
CA SER A 8 -25.03 -10.58 1.87
C SER A 8 -23.58 -10.13 1.65
N LYS A 9 -22.88 -10.80 0.72
CA LYS A 9 -21.56 -10.39 0.21
C LYS A 9 -21.74 -9.04 -0.49
N ALA A 10 -21.29 -7.96 0.14
CA ALA A 10 -21.36 -6.62 -0.43
C ALA A 10 -20.54 -6.55 -1.72
N THR A 11 -21.22 -6.47 -2.87
CA THR A 11 -20.62 -6.18 -4.18
C THR A 11 -20.46 -4.67 -4.29
N ALA A 12 -19.35 -4.13 -3.81
CA ALA A 12 -19.00 -2.76 -4.15
C ALA A 12 -18.76 -2.70 -5.67
N ALA A 13 -19.72 -2.12 -6.39
CA ALA A 13 -19.69 -1.97 -7.84
C ALA A 13 -18.56 -1.00 -8.22
N THR A 14 -17.36 -1.55 -8.42
CA THR A 14 -16.29 -0.84 -9.11
C THR A 14 -16.72 -0.79 -10.58
N ALA A 15 -16.97 0.40 -11.12
CA ALA A 15 -17.22 0.59 -12.55
C ALA A 15 -16.18 -0.23 -13.34
N GLY A 16 -16.65 -1.14 -14.20
CA GLY A 16 -15.85 -2.21 -14.77
C GLY A 16 -14.48 -1.73 -15.25
N SER A 17 -13.42 -2.28 -14.66
CA SER A 17 -12.05 -1.97 -15.05
C SER A 17 -11.86 -2.30 -16.54
N ARG A 18 -11.53 -1.29 -17.37
CA ARG A 18 -11.23 -1.45 -18.81
C ARG A 18 -10.19 -2.55 -19.08
N TRP A 19 -9.28 -2.76 -18.13
CA TRP A 19 -8.18 -3.73 -18.22
C TRP A 19 -8.57 -5.16 -17.80
N ASN A 20 -9.75 -5.35 -17.20
CA ASN A 20 -10.20 -6.65 -16.66
C ASN A 20 -11.63 -6.98 -17.13
N ALA A 21 -11.95 -6.66 -18.39
CA ALA A 21 -13.26 -6.95 -18.96
C ALA A 21 -13.61 -8.45 -18.82
N GLY A 22 -14.79 -8.74 -18.27
CA GLY A 22 -15.29 -10.11 -18.09
C GLY A 22 -14.68 -10.90 -16.93
N LYS A 23 -13.79 -10.33 -16.12
CA LYS A 23 -13.29 -11.00 -14.90
C LYS A 23 -14.22 -10.76 -13.71
N ASP A 24 -14.27 -11.74 -12.79
CA ASP A 24 -14.86 -11.52 -11.47
C ASP A 24 -13.99 -10.49 -10.71
N LEU A 25 -14.58 -9.33 -10.45
CA LEU A 25 -13.98 -8.24 -9.68
C LEU A 25 -14.49 -8.23 -8.24
N SER A 26 -15.10 -9.31 -7.76
CA SER A 26 -15.52 -9.41 -6.37
C SER A 26 -14.31 -9.30 -5.44
N PHE A 27 -14.40 -8.42 -4.45
CA PHE A 27 -13.40 -8.30 -3.40
C PHE A 27 -14.08 -8.38 -2.04
N VAL A 28 -13.35 -8.87 -1.04
CA VAL A 28 -13.77 -8.83 0.36
C VAL A 28 -13.11 -7.60 0.99
N PRO A 29 -13.89 -6.62 1.47
CA PRO A 29 -13.31 -5.48 2.16
C PRO A 29 -12.62 -5.98 3.44
N ILE A 30 -11.36 -5.62 3.59
CA ILE A 30 -10.58 -5.93 4.79
C ILE A 30 -10.93 -4.88 5.84
N ARG A 31 -11.16 -5.29 7.10
CA ARG A 31 -11.24 -4.32 8.19
C ARG A 31 -9.89 -3.61 8.33
N MET A 32 -9.92 -2.29 8.37
CA MET A 32 -8.75 -1.50 8.73
C MET A 32 -8.28 -1.92 10.13
N GLY A 33 -6.98 -2.14 10.30
CA GLY A 33 -6.44 -2.58 11.58
C GLY A 33 -5.24 -3.53 11.51
N LEU A 34 -4.96 -4.09 10.32
CA LEU A 34 -3.78 -4.93 10.13
C LEU A 34 -2.57 -4.08 9.77
N VAL A 35 -1.44 -4.34 10.43
CA VAL A 35 -0.15 -3.71 10.15
C VAL A 35 0.77 -4.71 9.48
N ALA A 36 1.46 -4.29 8.43
CA ALA A 36 2.48 -5.07 7.74
C ALA A 36 3.77 -4.26 7.63
N GLU A 37 4.89 -4.97 7.62
CA GLU A 37 6.19 -4.44 7.29
C GLU A 37 6.48 -4.67 5.81
N VAL A 38 7.00 -3.64 5.15
CA VAL A 38 7.29 -3.67 3.73
C VAL A 38 8.66 -3.06 3.45
N SER A 39 9.35 -3.53 2.43
CA SER A 39 10.43 -2.77 1.80
C SER A 39 9.88 -2.00 0.60
N PHE A 40 10.43 -0.83 0.34
CA PHE A 40 10.03 0.02 -0.78
C PHE A 40 11.25 0.66 -1.43
N GLY A 41 11.15 0.98 -2.72
CA GLY A 41 12.22 1.69 -3.43
C GLY A 41 12.11 3.21 -3.28
N GLN A 42 10.93 3.77 -3.52
CA GLN A 42 10.71 5.22 -3.59
C GLN A 42 9.37 5.63 -2.94
N LEU A 43 9.31 6.88 -2.44
CA LEU A 43 8.08 7.60 -2.18
C LEU A 43 7.82 8.69 -3.24
N GLU A 44 6.59 8.79 -3.72
CA GLU A 44 6.12 9.86 -4.61
C GLU A 44 4.75 10.33 -4.12
N ASN A 45 4.61 11.64 -3.84
CA ASN A 45 3.36 12.23 -3.33
C ASN A 45 2.75 11.44 -2.16
N ARG A 46 3.60 11.01 -1.21
CA ARG A 46 3.24 10.21 -0.02
C ARG A 46 2.76 8.79 -0.32
N ARG A 47 3.08 8.24 -1.48
CA ARG A 47 2.76 6.87 -1.89
C ARG A 47 4.03 6.12 -2.23
N PHE A 48 4.05 4.81 -2.01
CA PHE A 48 5.14 3.98 -2.49
C PHE A 48 5.12 3.89 -4.02
N ARG A 49 6.29 3.98 -4.64
CA ARG A 49 6.53 3.85 -6.08
C ARG A 49 7.73 2.92 -6.33
N HIS A 50 7.78 2.36 -7.54
CA HIS A 50 8.82 1.41 -7.98
C HIS A 50 8.93 0.16 -7.09
N GLY A 51 7.78 -0.41 -6.77
CA GLY A 51 7.65 -1.71 -6.09
C GLY A 51 7.59 -1.59 -4.57
N VAL A 52 6.71 -2.40 -3.98
CA VAL A 52 6.60 -2.62 -2.54
C VAL A 52 6.63 -4.11 -2.32
N LYS A 53 7.57 -4.58 -1.50
CA LYS A 53 7.64 -6.00 -1.15
C LYS A 53 7.10 -6.18 0.25
N PHE A 54 6.09 -7.02 0.37
CA PHE A 54 5.62 -7.50 1.66
C PHE A 54 6.73 -8.31 2.34
N LEU A 55 7.05 -7.99 3.59
CA LEU A 55 8.03 -8.72 4.39
C LEU A 55 7.32 -9.63 5.39
N ARG A 56 6.46 -9.05 6.25
CA ARG A 56 5.75 -9.80 7.30
C ARG A 56 4.58 -8.99 7.88
N TRP A 57 3.64 -9.70 8.50
CA TRP A 57 2.62 -9.09 9.35
C TRP A 57 3.22 -8.63 10.68
N ARG A 58 2.67 -7.56 11.25
CA ARG A 58 3.03 -6.97 12.55
C ARG A 58 1.81 -6.94 13.47
N PRO A 59 1.33 -8.10 13.96
CA PRO A 59 0.22 -8.13 14.91
C PRO A 59 0.58 -7.47 16.25
N ASP A 60 1.88 -7.26 16.49
CA ASP A 60 2.46 -6.57 17.64
C ASP A 60 2.40 -5.04 17.55
N ARG A 61 1.93 -4.48 16.42
CA ARG A 61 1.87 -3.03 16.21
C ARG A 61 0.44 -2.52 16.17
N ASP A 62 0.23 -1.41 16.87
CA ASP A 62 -1.00 -0.62 16.77
C ASP A 62 -0.98 0.21 15.47
N PRO A 63 -1.99 0.10 14.59
CA PRO A 63 -2.11 0.90 13.37
C PRO A 63 -1.93 2.41 13.56
N TRP A 64 -2.35 2.96 14.71
CA TRP A 64 -2.22 4.40 14.98
C TRP A 64 -0.76 4.85 15.15
N THR A 65 0.14 3.90 15.42
CA THR A 65 1.59 4.15 15.54
C THR A 65 2.32 4.10 14.21
N CYS A 66 1.66 3.71 13.10
CA CYS A 66 2.25 3.72 11.76
C CYS A 66 2.22 5.15 11.19
N ARG A 67 3.38 5.80 11.12
CA ARG A 67 3.51 7.24 10.82
C ARG A 67 4.59 7.47 9.75
N TYR A 68 4.48 8.60 9.06
CA TYR A 68 5.40 8.95 7.95
C TYR A 68 6.83 9.25 8.41
N ASP A 69 7.02 9.61 9.67
CA ASP A 69 8.33 9.86 10.29
C ASP A 69 9.19 8.59 10.45
N GLN A 70 8.61 7.41 10.29
CA GLN A 70 9.31 6.12 10.28
C GLN A 70 9.95 5.81 8.92
N LEU A 71 9.63 6.58 7.88
CA LEU A 71 10.13 6.32 6.53
C LEU A 71 11.52 6.95 6.39
N GLU A 72 12.53 6.09 6.26
CA GLU A 72 13.86 6.53 5.82
C GLU A 72 13.78 6.88 4.34
N VAL A 73 13.90 8.17 4.05
CA VAL A 73 14.02 8.69 2.68
C VAL A 73 15.44 9.20 2.53
N ALA A 74 16.14 8.75 1.50
CA ALA A 74 17.45 9.32 1.17
C ALA A 74 17.29 10.84 0.97
N GLU A 75 18.18 11.63 1.56
CA GLU A 75 18.18 13.07 1.32
C GLU A 75 18.36 13.34 -0.18
N ALA A 76 17.59 14.29 -0.70
CA ALA A 76 17.74 14.71 -2.08
C ALA A 76 19.12 15.38 -2.22
N VAL A 77 19.99 14.80 -3.04
CA VAL A 77 21.28 15.41 -3.40
C VAL A 77 21.02 16.37 -4.56
N SER A 78 21.56 17.59 -4.48
CA SER A 78 21.48 18.52 -5.62
C SER A 78 22.28 17.96 -6.79
N PHE A 79 21.82 18.24 -8.02
CA PHE A 79 22.52 17.76 -9.21
C PHE A 79 23.95 18.33 -9.30
N ASP A 80 24.13 19.60 -8.94
CA ASP A 80 25.43 20.27 -8.90
C ASP A 80 26.39 19.62 -7.90
N ASP A 81 25.93 19.28 -6.69
CA ASP A 81 26.76 18.60 -5.68
C ASP A 81 27.16 17.20 -6.17
N PHE A 82 26.24 16.48 -6.80
CA PHE A 82 26.50 15.15 -7.34
C PHE A 82 27.57 15.17 -8.44
N VAL A 83 27.46 16.10 -9.39
CA VAL A 83 28.41 16.21 -10.51
C VAL A 83 29.77 16.72 -10.03
N THR A 84 29.80 17.70 -9.13
CA THR A 84 31.04 18.29 -8.61
C THR A 84 31.80 17.29 -7.74
N GLY A 85 31.09 16.47 -6.95
CA GLY A 85 31.68 15.45 -6.09
C GLY A 85 32.26 14.23 -6.83
N MET A 86 31.83 13.93 -8.06
CA MET A 86 32.42 12.86 -8.90
C MET A 86 33.66 13.30 -9.69
N LEU A 87 33.88 14.61 -9.82
CA LEU A 87 34.99 15.18 -10.60
C LEU A 87 36.19 15.59 -9.72
N SER A 88 36.03 15.57 -8.39
CA SER A 88 37.12 15.73 -7.41
C SER A 88 37.74 14.40 -7.03
#